data_AF-A0A449B7F6-F1
#
_entry.id   AF-A0A449B7F6-F1
#
_cell.length_a   1.000
_cell.length_b   1.000
_cell.length_c   1.000
_cell.angle_alpha   90.00
_cell.angle_beta   90.00
_cell.angle_gamma   90.00
#
_symmetry.space_group_name_H-M   'P 1'
#
loop_
_entity.id
_entity.type
_entity.pdbx_description
1 polymer ?
#
loop_
_entity_poly.entity_id
_entity_poly.type
_entity_poly.pdbx_seq_one_letter_code
_entity_poly.pdbx_strand_id
1 'polypeptide(L)' 'MLIFGIMCAVIATLMFSLAFWIYHRRKVKNIKYVVDENGKYTHSLYQTFMKQLPLIFSLVGIVCIIVFIKALLP' A
#
# COMPACT_ATOMS: atom_id res chain seq x y z
N MET A 1 -15.37 21.94 -1.35
CA MET A 1 -14.54 21.24 -0.35
C MET A 1 -15.07 19.83 -0.03
N LEU A 2 -16.38 19.66 0.23
CA LEU A 2 -16.97 18.33 0.50
C LEU A 2 -16.76 17.28 -0.59
N ILE A 3 -16.97 17.61 -1.88
CA ILE A 3 -16.79 16.66 -3.00
C ILE A 3 -15.33 16.16 -3.09
N PHE A 4 -14.36 17.07 -2.93
CA PHE A 4 -12.94 16.73 -2.92
C PHE A 4 -12.58 15.80 -1.76
N GLY A 5 -13.14 16.06 -0.57
CA GLY A 5 -12.97 15.20 0.59
C GLY A 5 -13.51 13.78 0.39
N ILE A 6 -14.70 13.66 -0.21
CA ILE A 6 -15.31 12.35 -0.51
C ILE A 6 -14.44 11.56 -1.50
N MET A 7 -13.93 12.20 -2.56
CA MET A 7 -13.03 11.53 -3.51
C MET A 7 -11.74 11.04 -2.83
N CYS A 8 -11.12 11.84 -1.97
CA CYS A 8 -9.95 11.42 -1.19
C CYS A 8 -10.25 10.23 -0.25
N ALA A 9 -11.43 10.23 0.40
CA ALA A 9 -11.83 9.14 1.29
C ALA A 9 -12.04 7.81 0.53
N VAL A 10 -12.65 7.87 -0.66
CA VAL A 10 -12.82 6.69 -1.54
C VAL A 10 -11.48 6.14 -2.01
N ILE A 11 -10.55 7.02 -2.41
CA ILE A 11 -9.20 6.59 -2.82
C ILE A 11 -8.43 5.97 -1.64
N ALA A 12 -8.52 6.56 -0.45
CA ALA A 12 -7.86 6.03 0.75
C ALA A 12 -8.39 4.64 1.14
N THR A 13 -9.70 4.42 1.09
CA THR A 13 -10.32 3.12 1.39
C THR A 13 -9.96 2.05 0.36
N LEU A 14 -9.89 2.40 -0.93
CA LEU A 14 -9.38 1.50 -1.98
C LEU A 14 -7.91 1.13 -1.79
N MET A 15 -7.05 2.08 -1.44
CA MET A 15 -5.63 1.83 -1.16
C MET A 15 -5.44 0.92 0.08
N PHE A 16 -6.20 1.16 1.15
CA PHE A 16 -6.13 0.36 2.38
C PHE A 16 -6.65 -1.07 2.18
N SER A 17 -7.75 -1.24 1.44
CA SER A 17 -8.30 -2.58 1.14
C SER A 17 -7.34 -3.40 0.27
N LEU A 18 -6.69 -2.79 -0.73
CA LEU A 18 -5.63 -3.44 -1.51
C LEU A 18 -4.43 -3.83 -0.65
N ALA A 19 -3.94 -2.94 0.22
CA ALA A 19 -2.85 -3.24 1.14
C ALA A 19 -3.18 -4.41 2.09
N PHE A 20 -4.39 -4.39 2.66
CA PHE A 20 -4.87 -5.46 3.54
C PHE A 20 -5.01 -6.79 2.81
N TRP A 21 -5.56 -6.79 1.60
CA TRP A 21 -5.70 -7.99 0.78
C TRP A 21 -4.34 -8.61 0.43
N ILE A 22 -3.36 -7.79 0.04
CA ILE A 22 -1.98 -8.24 -0.26
C ILE A 22 -1.33 -8.81 1.01
N TYR A 23 -1.46 -8.13 2.15
CA TYR A 23 -0.93 -8.59 3.43
C TYR A 23 -1.55 -9.94 3.85
N HIS A 24 -2.88 -10.05 3.78
CA HIS A 24 -3.60 -11.26 4.15
C HIS A 24 -3.26 -12.43 3.22
N ARG A 25 -3.21 -12.20 1.89
CA ARG A 25 -2.80 -13.23 0.92
C ARG A 25 -1.40 -13.75 1.19
N ARG A 26 -0.47 -12.90 1.61
CA ARG A 26 0.89 -13.31 1.98
C ARG A 26 0.94 -14.13 3.26
N LYS A 27 0.17 -13.73 4.27
CA LYS A 27 0.11 -14.46 5.55
C LYS A 27 -0.52 -15.84 5.38
N VAL A 28 -1.62 -15.95 4.63
CA VAL A 28 -2.33 -17.21 4.40
C VAL A 28 -1.52 -18.19 3.55
N LYS A 29 -0.85 -17.71 2.50
CA LYS A 29 -0.11 -18.59 1.60
C LYS A 29 1.31 -18.92 2.05
N ASN A 30 1.77 -18.38 3.19
CA ASN A 30 3.12 -18.55 3.74
C ASN A 30 4.20 -18.54 2.63
N ILE A 31 4.08 -17.57 1.73
CA ILE A 31 4.84 -17.57 0.47
C ILE A 31 6.31 -17.34 0.84
N LYS A 32 7.07 -18.43 0.92
CA LYS A 32 8.53 -18.38 0.86
C LYS A 32 8.88 -18.07 -0.58
N TYR A 33 9.08 -16.80 -0.86
CA TYR A 33 9.60 -16.36 -2.15
C TYR A 33 11.01 -16.90 -2.27
N VAL A 34 11.18 -17.95 -3.08
CA VAL A 34 12.50 -18.45 -3.48
C VAL A 34 13.04 -17.41 -4.45
N VAL A 35 13.92 -16.54 -3.94
CA VAL A 35 14.62 -15.58 -4.78
C VAL A 35 15.71 -16.37 -5.48
N ASP A 36 15.60 -16.50 -6.80
CA ASP A 36 16.69 -17.06 -7.60
C ASP A 36 17.91 -16.13 -7.47
N GLU A 37 18.93 -16.60 -6.75
CA GLU A 37 20.16 -15.86 -6.45
C GLU A 37 20.99 -15.58 -7.71
N ASN A 38 20.70 -16.27 -8.82
CA ASN A 38 21.39 -16.10 -10.09
C ASN A 38 20.91 -14.86 -10.89
N GLY A 39 19.76 -14.30 -10.51
CA GLY A 39 19.23 -13.08 -11.14
C GLY A 39 19.71 -11.82 -10.41
N LYS A 40 20.60 -11.05 -11.06
CA LYS A 40 21.13 -9.76 -10.53
C LYS A 40 20.05 -8.76 -10.10
N TYR A 41 18.83 -8.85 -10.65
CA TYR A 41 17.74 -7.91 -10.40
C TYR A 41 16.58 -8.49 -9.60
N THR A 42 16.49 -9.82 -9.44
CA THR A 42 15.38 -10.48 -8.75
C THR A 42 15.35 -10.17 -7.26
N HIS A 43 16.51 -10.05 -6.61
CA HIS A 43 16.59 -9.70 -5.20
C HIS A 43 16.11 -8.26 -4.93
N SER A 44 16.52 -7.29 -5.76
CA SER A 44 16.10 -5.89 -5.63
C SER A 44 14.61 -5.73 -5.90
N LEU A 45 14.09 -6.33 -6.98
CA LEU A 45 12.66 -6.33 -7.29
C LEU A 45 11.83 -6.98 -6.18
N TYR A 46 12.32 -8.09 -5.61
CA TYR A 46 11.66 -8.73 -4.48
C TYR A 46 11.57 -7.80 -3.26
N GLN A 47 12.66 -7.14 -2.90
CA GLN A 47 12.69 -6.27 -1.73
C GLN A 47 11.76 -5.06 -1.88
N THR A 48 11.70 -4.45 -3.06
CA THR A 48 10.85 -3.28 -3.32
C THR A 48 9.39 -3.67 -3.54
N PHE A 49 9.10 -4.59 -4.47
CA PHE A 49 7.72 -4.92 -4.84
C PHE A 49 7.06 -5.92 -3.89
N MET A 50 7.82 -6.82 -3.29
CA MET A 50 7.26 -7.68 -2.26
C MET A 50 7.32 -6.96 -0.92
N LYS A 51 8.48 -6.74 -0.30
CA LYS A 51 8.48 -6.24 1.09
C LYS A 51 7.94 -4.81 1.26
N GLN A 52 8.34 -3.87 0.40
CA GLN A 52 8.02 -2.44 0.62
C GLN A 52 6.66 -2.01 0.06
N LEU A 53 6.15 -2.67 -0.97
CA LEU A 53 4.90 -2.29 -1.64
C LEU A 53 3.69 -2.15 -0.69
N PRO A 54 3.35 -3.12 0.19
CA PRO A 54 2.24 -2.94 1.13
C PRO A 54 2.45 -1.76 2.08
N LEU A 55 3.70 -1.51 2.45
CA LEU A 55 4.12 -0.41 3.31
C LEU A 55 3.92 0.94 2.62
N ILE A 56 4.28 1.02 1.33
CA ILE A 56 4.05 2.20 0.48
C ILE A 56 2.55 2.47 0.34
N PHE A 57 1.74 1.45 0.04
CA PHE A 57 0.28 1.59 -0.04
C PHE A 57 -0.33 2.07 1.28
N SER A 58 0.14 1.56 2.43
CA SER A 58 -0.32 2.06 3.74
C SER A 58 0.10 3.52 4.00
N LEU A 59 1.31 3.91 3.60
CA LEU A 59 1.81 5.28 3.74
C LEU A 59 0.98 6.26 2.91
N VAL A 60 0.68 5.90 1.66
CA VAL A 60 -0.19 6.70 0.78
C VAL A 60 -1.58 6.87 1.38
N GLY A 61 -2.17 5.79 1.92
CA GLY A 61 -3.44 5.85 2.63
C GLY A 61 -3.42 6.83 3.82
N ILE A 62 -2.36 6.80 4.64
CA ILE A 62 -2.19 7.73 5.77
C ILE A 62 -2.06 9.18 5.29
N VAL A 63 -1.27 9.43 4.24
CA VAL A 63 -1.12 10.78 3.66
C VAL A 63 -2.46 11.31 3.16
N CYS A 64 -3.27 10.49 2.50
CA CYS A 64 -4.61 10.88 2.07
C CYS A 64 -5.53 11.25 3.25
N ILE A 65 -5.45 10.53 4.36
CA ILE A 65 -6.21 10.85 5.58
C ILE A 65 -5.74 12.18 6.19
N ILE A 66 -4.44 12.43 6.26
CA ILE A 66 -3.89 13.70 6.80
C ILE A 66 -4.33 14.88 5.94
N VAL A 67 -4.25 14.74 4.60
CA VAL A 67 -4.72 15.78 3.67
C VAL A 67 -6.22 16.00 3.81
N PHE A 68 -7.01 14.94 4.01
CA PHE A 68 -8.44 15.05 4.27
C PHE A 68 -8.75 15.80 5.57
N ILE A 69 -8.07 15.48 6.68
CA ILE A 69 -8.23 16.18 7.97
C ILE A 69 -7.88 17.66 7.80
N LYS A 70 -6.76 17.96 7.12
CA LYS A 70 -6.33 19.35 6.86
C LYS A 70 -7.25 20.08 5.88
N ALA A 71 -7.95 19.39 5.00
CA ALA A 71 -8.95 19.99 4.12
C ALA A 71 -10.31 20.23 4.82
N LEU A 72 -10.53 19.59 5.97
CA LEU A 72 -11.76 19.68 6.77
C LEU A 72 -11.65 20.70 7.92
N LEU A 73 -10.44 20.87 8.47
CA LEU A 73 -10.08 22.00 9.32
C LEU A 73 -9.68 23.18 8.42
N PRO A 74 -10.46 24.28 8.37
CA PRO A 74 -10.11 25.47 7.59
C PRO A 74 -8.79 26.12 8.05
#